data_AF-A0A944FWQ8-F1
#
_entry.id   AF-A0A944FWQ8-F1
#
_cell.length_a   1.000
_cell.length_b   1.000
_cell.length_c   1.000
_cell.angle_alpha   90.00
_cell.angle_beta   90.00
_cell.angle_gamma   90.00
#
_symmetry.space_group_name_H-M   'P 1'
#
loop_
_entity.id
_entity.type
_entity.pdbx_description
1 polymer ?
#
loop_
_entity_poly.entity_id
_entity_poly.type
_entity_poly.pdbx_seq_one_letter_code
_entity_poly.pdbx_strand_id
1 'polypeptide(L)'
;MTFDQYQLLLSLYGEQVLETEFNIYAKGGDTSVHNDIELDNNVVAAVNVEATINKLYSENGMLYMELCYADGQSETIVFEKADEEELLDGYHAYADNEAILSAITGTWTSADGRYVMRLTEYYEITITLDEETVLIGSFDFAYLLPREPDEDDDIELNVSVHELVHSDGTVFARINNLYYDANETADKMILEIYDMNSNNETVELCKVGSSDI
;
A
#
# COMPACT_ATOMS: atom_id res chain seq x y z
N MET A 1 -25.74 16.31 17.51
CA MET A 1 -25.53 15.32 16.45
C MET A 1 -24.30 15.82 15.74
N THR A 2 -23.16 15.16 15.95
CA THR A 2 -21.88 15.52 15.33
C THR A 2 -21.94 14.99 13.90
N PHE A 3 -21.66 15.85 12.93
CA PHE A 3 -21.49 15.44 11.54
C PHE A 3 -20.00 15.22 11.33
N ASP A 4 -19.64 14.02 10.93
CA ASP A 4 -18.30 13.80 10.38
C ASP A 4 -18.36 14.30 8.94
N GLN A 5 -17.49 15.27 8.64
CA GLN A 5 -17.37 15.84 7.31
C GLN A 5 -16.36 14.99 6.54
N TYR A 6 -16.78 14.46 5.39
CA TYR A 6 -15.95 13.61 4.55
C TYR A 6 -15.59 14.35 3.27
N GLN A 7 -14.47 13.94 2.67
CA GLN A 7 -14.02 14.45 1.37
C GLN A 7 -14.17 13.35 0.31
N LEU A 8 -14.74 13.70 -0.82
CA LEU A 8 -14.83 12.88 -2.02
C LEU A 8 -13.83 13.41 -3.06
N LEU A 9 -12.95 12.54 -3.52
CA LEU A 9 -12.07 12.77 -4.68
C LEU A 9 -12.49 11.81 -5.78
N LEU A 10 -12.81 12.35 -6.96
CA LEU A 10 -13.11 11.56 -8.15
C LEU A 10 -12.06 11.85 -9.21
N SER A 11 -11.50 10.78 -9.78
CA SER A 11 -10.54 10.86 -10.86
C SER A 11 -11.02 10.10 -12.09
N LEU A 12 -10.77 10.66 -13.27
CA LEU A 12 -11.00 10.02 -14.56
C LEU A 12 -9.66 9.80 -15.24
N TYR A 13 -9.30 8.54 -15.52
CA TYR A 13 -8.00 8.16 -16.09
C TYR A 13 -6.78 8.74 -15.35
N GLY A 14 -6.89 8.87 -14.01
CA GLY A 14 -5.81 9.39 -13.15
C GLY A 14 -5.77 10.92 -13.03
N GLU A 15 -6.62 11.66 -13.74
CA GLU A 15 -6.78 13.10 -13.55
C GLU A 15 -7.95 13.38 -12.60
N GLN A 16 -7.73 14.20 -11.56
CA GLN A 16 -8.78 14.58 -10.62
C GLN A 16 -9.81 15.49 -11.32
N VAL A 17 -11.07 15.09 -11.30
CA VAL A 17 -12.19 15.76 -11.99
C VAL A 17 -13.26 16.32 -11.06
N LEU A 18 -13.23 15.92 -9.79
CA LEU A 18 -14.06 16.49 -8.72
C LEU A 18 -13.36 16.32 -7.37
N GLU A 19 -13.43 17.38 -6.57
CA GLU A 19 -13.12 17.39 -5.14
C GLU A 19 -14.28 18.12 -4.45
N THR A 20 -14.94 17.43 -3.53
CA THR A 20 -16.08 17.99 -2.79
C THR A 20 -16.14 17.42 -1.40
N GLU A 21 -16.74 18.17 -0.49
CA GLU A 21 -17.13 17.68 0.81
C GLU A 21 -18.54 17.08 0.74
N PHE A 22 -18.82 16.17 1.66
CA PHE A 22 -20.12 15.55 1.80
C PHE A 22 -20.37 15.09 3.24
N ASN A 23 -21.65 14.90 3.55
CA ASN A 23 -22.09 14.36 4.83
C ASN A 23 -22.78 13.01 4.60
N ILE A 24 -22.40 12.00 5.38
CA ILE A 24 -23.09 10.70 5.38
C ILE A 24 -23.99 10.60 6.60
N TYR A 25 -25.23 10.17 6.37
CA TYR A 25 -26.18 9.83 7.44
C TYR A 25 -26.26 8.32 7.64
N ALA A 26 -25.16 7.66 8.00
CA ALA A 26 -25.17 6.22 8.23
C ALA A 26 -25.68 5.88 9.64
N LYS A 27 -26.81 5.18 9.74
CA LYS A 27 -27.32 4.64 11.01
C LYS A 27 -26.77 3.23 11.27
N GLY A 28 -25.49 3.14 11.64
CA GLY A 28 -24.85 1.89 12.06
C GLY A 28 -24.19 1.11 10.92
N GLY A 29 -23.61 -0.05 11.26
CA GLY A 29 -22.76 -0.85 10.35
C GLY A 29 -23.50 -1.83 9.43
N ASP A 30 -24.81 -1.67 9.22
CA ASP A 30 -25.57 -2.51 8.29
C ASP A 30 -25.46 -1.97 6.86
N THR A 31 -24.61 -2.60 6.06
CA THR A 31 -24.32 -2.20 4.68
C THR A 31 -25.43 -2.56 3.68
N SER A 32 -26.44 -3.34 4.09
CA SER A 32 -27.59 -3.69 3.24
C SER A 32 -28.61 -2.55 3.10
N VAL A 33 -28.47 -1.51 3.91
CA VAL A 33 -29.39 -0.37 3.93
C VAL A 33 -29.00 0.66 2.86
N HIS A 34 -29.99 1.13 2.10
CA HIS A 34 -29.84 2.26 1.19
C HIS A 34 -29.56 3.56 1.97
N ASN A 35 -28.47 4.24 1.63
CA ASN A 35 -28.12 5.54 2.21
C ASN A 35 -27.77 6.54 1.09
N ASP A 36 -28.54 7.62 0.99
CA ASP A 36 -28.23 8.73 0.09
C ASP A 36 -27.03 9.53 0.60
N ILE A 37 -26.20 10.00 -0.32
CA ILE A 37 -25.03 10.83 -0.06
C ILE A 37 -25.24 12.17 -0.76
N GLU A 38 -25.34 13.23 0.04
CA GLU A 38 -25.50 14.59 -0.45
C GLU A 38 -24.13 15.25 -0.60
N LEU A 39 -23.82 15.68 -1.83
CA LEU A 39 -22.57 16.37 -2.17
C LEU A 39 -22.77 17.89 -2.16
N ASP A 40 -21.78 18.62 -1.65
CA ASP A 40 -21.79 20.09 -1.72
C ASP A 40 -21.56 20.60 -3.15
N ASN A 41 -20.74 19.88 -3.93
CA ASN A 41 -20.54 20.10 -5.35
C ASN A 41 -20.74 18.78 -6.10
N ASN A 42 -21.58 18.81 -7.13
CA ASN A 42 -21.93 17.65 -7.93
C ASN A 42 -21.53 17.79 -9.41
N VAL A 43 -20.70 18.78 -9.76
CA VAL A 43 -20.23 19.00 -11.13
C VAL A 43 -18.90 18.30 -11.34
N VAL A 44 -18.86 17.38 -12.31
CA VAL A 44 -17.66 16.69 -12.77
C VAL A 44 -17.13 17.39 -14.02
N ALA A 45 -15.91 17.91 -13.94
CA ALA A 45 -15.28 18.64 -15.05
C ALA A 45 -13.94 18.00 -15.41
N ALA A 46 -13.83 17.50 -16.63
CA ALA A 46 -12.59 16.99 -17.22
C ALA A 46 -12.36 17.59 -18.61
N VAL A 47 -11.18 17.38 -19.18
CA VAL A 47 -10.89 17.77 -20.57
C VAL A 47 -11.86 17.06 -21.51
N ASN A 48 -12.82 17.80 -22.06
CA ASN A 48 -13.92 17.35 -22.94
C ASN A 48 -15.04 16.52 -22.29
N VAL A 49 -15.16 16.52 -20.96
CA VAL A 49 -16.29 15.88 -20.25
C VAL A 49 -16.86 16.87 -19.25
N GLU A 50 -18.16 17.16 -19.39
CA GLU A 50 -18.95 17.91 -18.41
C GLU A 50 -20.17 17.07 -18.06
N ALA A 51 -20.25 16.69 -16.79
CA ALA A 51 -21.33 15.87 -16.25
C ALA A 51 -21.74 16.35 -14.87
N THR A 52 -22.97 16.01 -14.48
CA THR A 52 -23.51 16.28 -13.16
C THR A 52 -23.84 14.96 -12.46
N ILE A 53 -23.44 14.83 -11.20
CA ILE A 53 -23.87 13.74 -10.34
C ILE A 53 -25.30 14.03 -9.87
N ASN A 54 -26.26 13.26 -10.39
CA ASN A 54 -27.68 13.39 -10.03
C ASN A 54 -28.01 12.64 -8.74
N LYS A 55 -27.35 11.50 -8.53
CA LYS A 55 -27.52 10.66 -7.35
C LYS A 55 -26.18 10.05 -6.96
N LEU A 56 -25.93 10.00 -5.67
CA LEU A 56 -24.86 9.22 -5.06
C LEU A 56 -25.46 8.52 -3.84
N TYR A 57 -25.33 7.20 -3.75
CA TYR A 57 -25.85 6.44 -2.62
C TYR A 57 -25.07 5.15 -2.40
N SER A 58 -25.09 4.63 -1.17
CA SER A 58 -24.53 3.32 -0.85
C SER A 58 -25.64 2.30 -0.58
N GLU A 59 -25.52 1.09 -1.11
CA GLU A 59 -26.42 -0.03 -0.81
C GLU A 59 -25.70 -1.37 -1.05
N ASN A 60 -25.92 -2.36 -0.18
CA ASN A 60 -25.31 -3.70 -0.25
C ASN A 60 -23.78 -3.68 -0.35
N GLY A 61 -23.13 -2.76 0.36
CA GLY A 61 -21.67 -2.61 0.36
C GLY A 61 -21.08 -1.96 -0.90
N MET A 62 -21.91 -1.52 -1.83
CA MET A 62 -21.50 -0.83 -3.06
C MET A 62 -21.85 0.66 -2.98
N LEU A 63 -21.14 1.47 -3.76
CA LEU A 63 -21.44 2.88 -3.98
C LEU A 63 -21.93 3.08 -5.43
N TYR A 64 -23.08 3.73 -5.59
CA TYR A 64 -23.72 3.97 -6.88
C TYR A 64 -23.72 5.46 -7.18
N MET A 65 -23.22 5.84 -8.36
CA MET A 65 -23.19 7.21 -8.84
C MET A 65 -23.92 7.32 -10.17
N GLU A 66 -24.97 8.13 -10.23
CA GLU A 66 -25.66 8.47 -11.48
C GLU A 66 -25.05 9.75 -12.06
N LEU A 67 -24.38 9.63 -13.20
CA LEU A 67 -23.88 10.75 -13.97
C LEU A 67 -24.86 11.12 -15.08
N CYS A 68 -25.06 12.42 -15.28
CA CYS A 68 -25.84 12.99 -16.37
C CYS A 68 -24.95 13.92 -17.19
N TYR A 69 -24.82 13.63 -18.48
CA TYR A 69 -24.00 14.37 -19.42
C TYR A 69 -24.77 15.56 -20.03
N ALA A 70 -24.03 16.54 -20.55
CA ALA A 70 -24.61 17.72 -21.19
C ALA A 70 -25.54 17.40 -22.39
N ASP A 71 -25.36 16.25 -23.05
CA ASP A 71 -26.22 15.79 -24.14
C ASP A 71 -27.51 15.09 -23.68
N GLY A 72 -27.73 15.01 -22.36
CA GLY A 72 -28.88 14.40 -21.72
C GLY A 72 -28.79 12.89 -21.56
N GLN A 73 -27.66 12.26 -21.95
CA GLN A 73 -27.41 10.85 -21.62
C GLN A 73 -27.08 10.71 -20.14
N SER A 74 -27.44 9.57 -19.57
CA SER A 74 -27.14 9.24 -18.19
C SER A 74 -26.57 7.83 -18.08
N GLU A 75 -25.64 7.64 -17.16
CA GLU A 75 -25.15 6.33 -16.79
C GLU A 75 -25.06 6.18 -15.26
N THR A 76 -25.05 4.94 -14.81
CA THR A 76 -24.83 4.60 -13.41
C THR A 76 -23.51 3.87 -13.30
N ILE A 77 -22.57 4.48 -12.59
CA ILE A 77 -21.31 3.87 -12.22
C ILE A 77 -21.52 3.18 -10.87
N VAL A 78 -21.15 1.90 -10.81
CA VAL A 78 -21.11 1.15 -9.57
C VAL A 78 -19.65 1.05 -9.15
N PHE A 79 -19.33 1.66 -8.03
CA PHE A 79 -18.05 1.49 -7.36
C PHE A 79 -18.22 0.37 -6.35
N GLU A 80 -17.52 -0.71 -6.60
CA GLU A 80 -17.26 -1.70 -5.59
C GLU A 80 -16.17 -1.10 -4.69
N LYS A 81 -16.23 -1.36 -3.37
CA LYS A 81 -15.00 -1.25 -2.59
C LYS A 81 -14.00 -2.10 -3.38
N ALA A 82 -12.86 -1.53 -3.78
CA ALA A 82 -11.84 -2.34 -4.42
C ALA A 82 -11.69 -3.58 -3.57
N ASP A 83 -11.98 -4.75 -4.15
CA ASP A 83 -11.57 -5.99 -3.53
C ASP A 83 -10.10 -5.73 -3.23
N GLU A 84 -9.78 -5.74 -1.95
CA GLU A 84 -8.42 -5.82 -1.52
C GLU A 84 -7.94 -7.16 -2.07
N GLU A 85 -7.61 -7.22 -3.36
CA GLU A 85 -6.82 -8.31 -3.92
C GLU A 85 -5.50 -8.21 -3.15
N GLU A 86 -5.50 -8.96 -2.04
CA GLU A 86 -4.42 -9.21 -1.10
C GLU A 86 -4.07 -8.13 -0.06
N LEU A 87 -5.06 -7.45 0.55
CA LEU A 87 -4.92 -7.22 1.99
C LEU A 87 -5.47 -8.47 2.68
N LEU A 88 -4.57 -9.38 3.07
CA LEU A 88 -4.88 -10.50 3.95
C LEU A 88 -5.28 -9.97 5.35
N ASP A 89 -6.38 -9.26 5.47
CA ASP A 89 -6.99 -8.93 6.77
C ASP A 89 -8.04 -9.99 7.17
N GLY A 90 -7.62 -11.26 7.10
CA GLY A 90 -8.39 -12.35 7.66
C GLY A 90 -8.89 -12.00 9.07
N TYR A 91 -10.15 -12.33 9.35
CA TYR A 91 -10.80 -12.17 10.66
C TYR A 91 -9.79 -12.40 11.78
N HIS A 92 -9.54 -11.34 12.56
CA HIS A 92 -8.58 -11.17 13.68
C HIS A 92 -7.35 -10.28 13.42
N ALA A 93 -7.06 -9.83 12.19
CA ALA A 93 -5.96 -8.89 11.88
C ALA A 93 -6.24 -7.45 12.36
N TYR A 94 -6.09 -7.19 13.65
CA TYR A 94 -5.84 -5.85 14.18
C TYR A 94 -4.39 -5.83 14.66
N ALA A 95 -3.48 -5.43 13.79
CA ALA A 95 -2.09 -5.16 14.16
C ALA A 95 -1.71 -3.79 13.61
N ASP A 96 -1.01 -3.05 14.45
CA ASP A 96 -0.66 -1.64 14.33
C ASP A 96 0.31 -1.44 13.15
N ASN A 97 -0.24 -1.36 11.92
CA ASN A 97 0.55 -1.17 10.69
C ASN A 97 1.50 0.03 10.82
N GLU A 98 1.11 1.07 11.56
CA GLU A 98 1.97 2.22 11.86
C GLU A 98 3.18 1.84 12.74
N ALA A 99 3.00 1.04 13.79
CA ALA A 99 4.10 0.59 14.64
C ALA A 99 5.09 -0.32 13.89
N ILE A 100 4.59 -1.25 13.06
CA ILE A 100 5.43 -2.12 12.23
C ILE A 100 6.15 -1.29 11.15
N LEU A 101 5.41 -0.44 10.43
CA LEU A 101 6.00 0.44 9.42
C LEU A 101 7.07 1.33 10.06
N SER A 102 6.84 1.86 11.26
CA SER A 102 7.85 2.59 12.03
C SER A 102 9.08 1.73 12.40
N ALA A 103 8.89 0.44 12.69
CA ALA A 103 9.98 -0.48 13.01
C ALA A 103 10.82 -0.83 11.77
N ILE A 104 10.20 -1.05 10.61
CA ILE A 104 10.90 -1.52 9.40
C ILE A 104 11.40 -0.37 8.50
N THR A 105 10.76 0.80 8.50
CA THR A 105 11.20 1.93 7.67
C THR A 105 12.53 2.50 8.12
N GLY A 106 13.28 3.04 7.16
CA GLY A 106 14.62 3.59 7.37
C GLY A 106 15.65 2.95 6.46
N THR A 107 16.92 3.14 6.84
CA THR A 107 18.07 2.60 6.09
C THR A 107 18.65 1.42 6.84
N TRP A 108 18.92 0.35 6.10
CA TRP A 108 19.49 -0.90 6.54
C TRP A 108 20.80 -1.14 5.79
N THR A 109 21.82 -1.67 6.46
CA THR A 109 23.15 -1.83 5.85
C THR A 109 23.81 -3.14 6.28
N SER A 110 24.45 -3.83 5.35
CA SER A 110 25.23 -5.04 5.64
C SER A 110 26.46 -4.73 6.48
N ALA A 111 27.00 -5.73 7.18
CA ALA A 111 28.17 -5.54 8.04
C ALA A 111 29.41 -5.01 7.31
N ASP A 112 29.56 -5.33 6.02
CA ASP A 112 30.63 -4.86 5.15
C ASP A 112 30.30 -3.55 4.41
N GLY A 113 29.09 -3.02 4.57
CA GLY A 113 28.62 -1.77 3.97
C GLY A 113 28.30 -1.85 2.48
N ARG A 114 28.40 -3.03 1.86
CA ARG A 114 28.20 -3.18 0.41
C ARG A 114 26.74 -3.10 0.03
N TYR A 115 25.87 -3.76 0.78
CA TYR A 115 24.42 -3.69 0.59
C TYR A 115 23.84 -2.60 1.48
N VAL A 116 23.10 -1.69 0.86
CA VAL A 116 22.27 -0.71 1.57
C VAL A 116 20.85 -0.83 1.04
N MET A 117 19.91 -1.05 1.95
CA MET A 117 18.48 -1.09 1.64
C MET A 117 17.77 0.08 2.31
N ARG A 118 16.82 0.69 1.61
CA ARG A 118 15.98 1.74 2.16
C ARG A 118 14.51 1.39 1.97
N LEU A 119 13.76 1.42 3.06
CA LEU A 119 12.31 1.27 3.10
C LEU A 119 11.67 2.59 3.52
N THR A 120 10.63 3.04 2.81
CA THR A 120 9.92 4.30 3.11
C THR A 120 8.53 4.06 3.68
N GLU A 121 7.96 5.09 4.30
CA GLU A 121 6.56 5.07 4.78
C GLU A 121 5.53 4.96 3.64
N TYR A 122 5.97 5.16 2.40
CA TYR A 122 5.15 5.04 1.19
C TYR A 122 5.27 3.66 0.54
N TYR A 123 5.72 2.65 1.29
CA TYR A 123 5.85 1.27 0.79
C TYR A 123 6.84 1.13 -0.38
N GLU A 124 7.87 1.98 -0.43
CA GLU A 124 8.91 1.93 -1.46
C GLU A 124 10.17 1.24 -0.92
N ILE A 125 10.82 0.46 -1.79
CA ILE A 125 12.08 -0.20 -1.53
C ILE A 125 13.14 0.22 -2.55
N THR A 126 14.35 0.49 -2.07
CA THR A 126 15.55 0.64 -2.89
C THR A 126 16.67 -0.20 -2.31
N ILE A 127 17.40 -0.93 -3.16
CA ILE A 127 18.63 -1.64 -2.76
C ILE A 127 19.78 -1.12 -3.61
N THR A 128 20.90 -0.79 -2.95
CA THR A 128 22.17 -0.51 -3.60
C THR A 128 23.21 -1.55 -3.22
N LEU A 129 24.06 -1.92 -4.19
CA LEU A 129 25.24 -2.76 -4.01
C LEU A 129 26.47 -1.95 -4.43
N ASP A 130 27.44 -1.75 -3.55
CA ASP A 130 28.66 -0.96 -3.81
C ASP A 130 28.35 0.43 -4.41
N GLU A 131 27.38 1.14 -3.81
CA GLU A 131 26.86 2.46 -4.23
C GLU A 131 26.06 2.47 -5.56
N GLU A 132 25.93 1.35 -6.26
CA GLU A 132 25.08 1.21 -7.44
C GLU A 132 23.66 0.81 -7.05
N THR A 133 22.64 1.54 -7.53
CA THR A 133 21.24 1.10 -7.37
C THR A 133 20.96 -0.12 -8.23
N VAL A 134 20.64 -1.23 -7.57
CA VAL A 134 20.37 -2.53 -8.21
C VAL A 134 18.90 -2.95 -8.16
N LEU A 135 18.09 -2.28 -7.34
CA LEU A 135 16.65 -2.48 -7.28
C LEU A 135 15.92 -1.20 -6.86
N ILE A 136 14.82 -0.92 -7.55
CA ILE A 136 13.80 0.07 -7.19
C ILE A 136 12.44 -0.62 -7.34
N GLY A 137 11.59 -0.56 -6.32
CA GLY A 137 10.25 -1.13 -6.38
C GLY A 137 9.40 -0.68 -5.20
N SER A 138 8.26 -1.33 -5.05
CA SER A 138 7.43 -1.28 -3.84
C SER A 138 7.49 -2.60 -3.06
N PHE A 139 7.08 -2.55 -1.79
CA PHE A 139 6.89 -3.72 -0.95
C PHE A 139 5.53 -3.68 -0.24
N ASP A 140 5.04 -4.83 0.17
CA ASP A 140 3.95 -4.98 1.14
C ASP A 140 4.38 -5.99 2.22
N PHE A 141 3.58 -6.12 3.27
CA PHE A 141 3.78 -7.14 4.29
C PHE A 141 2.42 -7.60 4.82
N ALA A 142 2.29 -8.89 5.10
CA ALA A 142 1.11 -9.47 5.72
C ALA A 142 1.47 -10.01 7.11
N TYR A 143 0.64 -9.74 8.11
CA TYR A 143 0.80 -10.34 9.43
C TYR A 143 -0.02 -11.63 9.52
N LEU A 144 0.64 -12.78 9.69
CA LEU A 144 -0.04 -14.01 10.10
C LEU A 144 -0.20 -14.00 11.63
N LEU A 145 -1.37 -13.59 12.14
CA LEU A 145 -1.68 -13.70 13.58
C LEU A 145 -1.83 -15.16 14.03
N PRO A 146 -1.60 -15.37 15.33
CA PRO A 146 -0.32 -15.86 15.81
C PRO A 146 -0.11 -17.31 15.35
N ARG A 147 1.05 -17.60 14.75
CA ARG A 147 1.58 -18.96 14.86
C ARG A 147 1.73 -19.30 16.35
N GLU A 148 1.76 -20.58 16.68
CA GLU A 148 2.00 -20.98 18.08
C GLU A 148 3.23 -20.22 18.63
N PRO A 149 3.26 -19.85 19.93
CA PRO A 149 4.30 -19.02 20.57
C PRO A 149 5.74 -19.58 20.49
N ASP A 150 5.95 -20.62 19.70
CA ASP A 150 7.18 -21.33 19.45
C ASP A 150 7.63 -21.21 17.96
N GLU A 151 6.93 -20.43 17.12
CA GLU A 151 7.32 -20.15 15.72
C GLU A 151 7.67 -18.66 15.56
N ASP A 152 8.79 -18.41 14.87
CA ASP A 152 9.52 -17.13 14.79
C ASP A 152 8.62 -15.90 14.49
N ASP A 153 8.80 -14.82 15.26
CA ASP A 153 8.08 -13.53 15.16
C ASP A 153 8.50 -12.69 13.92
N ASP A 154 8.91 -13.36 12.84
CA ASP A 154 9.43 -12.73 11.64
C ASP A 154 8.30 -12.09 10.82
N ILE A 155 8.56 -10.89 10.29
CA ILE A 155 7.64 -10.18 9.40
C ILE A 155 8.15 -10.36 7.98
N GLU A 156 7.47 -11.16 7.17
CA GLU A 156 7.78 -11.33 5.74
C GLU A 156 7.36 -10.09 4.94
N LEU A 157 8.26 -9.60 4.08
CA LEU A 157 8.02 -8.49 3.15
C LEU A 157 7.94 -9.05 1.73
N ASN A 158 6.83 -8.85 1.05
CA ASN A 158 6.73 -9.16 -0.38
C ASN A 158 7.19 -7.97 -1.20
N VAL A 159 8.06 -8.20 -2.18
CA VAL A 159 8.58 -7.16 -3.06
C VAL A 159 7.96 -7.26 -4.46
N SER A 160 7.59 -6.13 -5.04
CA SER A 160 7.05 -6.06 -6.42
C SER A 160 8.07 -6.46 -7.49
N VAL A 161 9.36 -6.28 -7.21
CA VAL A 161 10.47 -6.59 -8.11
C VAL A 161 11.41 -7.56 -7.41
N HIS A 162 11.72 -8.67 -8.08
CA HIS A 162 12.57 -9.72 -7.51
C HIS A 162 13.96 -9.76 -8.14
N GLU A 163 14.21 -9.10 -9.26
CA GLU A 163 15.52 -9.15 -9.94
C GLU A 163 16.43 -8.01 -9.47
N LEU A 164 17.67 -8.34 -9.12
CA LEU A 164 18.73 -7.38 -8.86
C LEU A 164 19.54 -7.17 -10.15
N VAL A 165 19.55 -5.94 -10.64
CA VAL A 165 20.01 -5.60 -12.00
C VAL A 165 21.03 -4.48 -11.93
N HIS A 166 22.22 -4.69 -12.53
CA HIS A 166 23.19 -3.61 -12.73
C HIS A 166 22.65 -2.54 -13.70
N SER A 167 23.26 -1.36 -13.67
CA SER A 167 22.92 -0.23 -14.55
C SER A 167 23.06 -0.52 -16.04
N ASP A 168 23.83 -1.55 -16.42
CA ASP A 168 23.95 -2.02 -17.80
C ASP A 168 22.82 -2.99 -18.23
N GLY A 169 21.90 -3.31 -17.31
CA GLY A 169 20.78 -4.23 -17.54
C GLY A 169 21.10 -5.69 -17.21
N THR A 170 22.29 -6.01 -16.71
CA THR A 170 22.67 -7.37 -16.33
C THR A 170 22.01 -7.77 -15.02
N VAL A 171 21.13 -8.78 -15.05
CA VAL A 171 20.59 -9.43 -13.85
C VAL A 171 21.69 -10.30 -13.23
N PHE A 172 22.06 -10.05 -11.98
CA PHE A 172 23.08 -10.84 -11.29
C PHE A 172 22.50 -11.72 -10.17
N ALA A 173 21.37 -11.34 -9.58
CA ALA A 173 20.72 -12.12 -8.53
C ALA A 173 19.20 -11.92 -8.52
N ARG A 174 18.50 -12.76 -7.76
CA ARG A 174 17.07 -12.64 -7.48
C ARG A 174 16.80 -12.71 -5.99
N ILE A 175 15.91 -11.86 -5.48
CA ILE A 175 15.37 -11.94 -4.13
C ILE A 175 14.53 -13.22 -4.04
N ASN A 176 14.90 -14.09 -3.11
CA ASN A 176 14.16 -15.30 -2.76
C ASN A 176 13.23 -15.03 -1.57
N ASN A 177 13.74 -14.34 -0.56
CA ASN A 177 12.98 -13.96 0.62
C ASN A 177 13.51 -12.64 1.20
N LEU A 178 12.62 -11.87 1.83
CA LEU A 178 12.95 -10.66 2.57
C LEU A 178 12.07 -10.64 3.82
N TYR A 179 12.67 -10.59 4.99
CA TYR A 179 11.91 -10.53 6.23
C TYR A 179 12.63 -9.73 7.33
N TYR A 180 11.84 -9.14 8.20
CA TYR A 180 12.28 -8.45 9.40
C TYR A 180 12.24 -9.43 10.58
N ASP A 181 13.41 -9.69 11.17
CA ASP A 181 13.56 -10.52 12.37
C ASP A 181 13.43 -9.62 13.60
N ALA A 182 12.35 -9.84 14.35
CA ALA A 182 11.94 -9.05 15.51
C ALA A 182 12.53 -9.55 16.85
N ASN A 183 13.44 -10.53 16.85
CA ASN A 183 13.96 -11.14 18.06
C ASN A 183 14.56 -10.10 19.05
N GLU A 184 14.29 -10.28 20.36
CA GLU A 184 14.46 -9.31 21.46
C GLU A 184 15.86 -8.68 21.67
N THR A 185 16.89 -9.05 20.88
CA THR A 185 18.27 -8.62 21.12
C THR A 185 18.85 -7.67 20.06
N ALA A 186 18.31 -7.64 18.82
CA ALA A 186 18.64 -6.65 17.80
C ALA A 186 17.75 -6.83 16.56
N ASP A 187 17.06 -5.77 16.15
CA ASP A 187 16.29 -5.75 14.91
C ASP A 187 17.19 -6.00 13.70
N LYS A 188 16.82 -6.97 12.86
CA LYS A 188 17.54 -7.28 11.62
C LYS A 188 16.59 -7.35 10.45
N MET A 189 17.09 -7.00 9.28
CA MET A 189 16.48 -7.40 8.02
C MET A 189 17.32 -8.51 7.41
N ILE A 190 16.67 -9.62 7.04
CA ILE A 190 17.30 -10.74 6.37
C ILE A 190 16.89 -10.71 4.90
N LEU A 191 17.88 -10.55 4.03
CA LEU A 191 17.71 -10.57 2.58
C LEU A 191 18.33 -11.86 2.03
N GLU A 192 17.51 -12.78 1.55
CA GLU A 192 17.96 -14.00 0.89
C GLU A 192 17.94 -13.81 -0.62
N ILE A 193 19.08 -14.02 -1.26
CA ILE A 193 19.22 -13.90 -2.71
C ILE A 193 19.73 -15.19 -3.34
N TYR A 194 19.19 -15.48 -4.53
CA TYR A 194 19.74 -16.44 -5.46
C TYR A 194 20.71 -15.72 -6.40
N ASP A 195 22.01 -15.88 -6.17
CA ASP A 195 23.05 -15.41 -7.10
C ASP A 195 23.06 -16.30 -8.35
N MET A 196 22.92 -15.69 -9.53
CA MET A 196 22.92 -16.39 -10.82
C MET A 196 24.27 -17.05 -11.15
N ASN A 197 25.36 -16.60 -10.53
CA ASN A 197 26.72 -17.05 -10.78
C ASN A 197 27.30 -17.90 -9.62
N SER A 198 26.60 -18.00 -8.49
CA SER A 198 27.07 -18.75 -7.33
C SER A 198 25.92 -19.49 -6.62
N ASN A 199 26.05 -19.74 -5.32
CA ASN A 199 25.00 -20.36 -4.51
C ASN A 199 24.15 -19.26 -3.85
N ASN A 200 23.04 -19.65 -3.22
CA ASN A 200 22.24 -18.73 -2.42
C ASN A 200 23.11 -18.00 -1.38
N GLU A 201 22.85 -16.70 -1.24
CA GLU A 201 23.49 -15.82 -0.26
C GLU A 201 22.41 -15.26 0.67
N THR A 202 22.72 -15.24 1.97
CA THR A 202 21.89 -14.59 2.98
C THR A 202 22.64 -13.35 3.47
N VAL A 203 22.04 -12.18 3.28
CA VAL A 203 22.59 -10.89 3.69
C VAL A 203 21.85 -10.42 4.93
N GLU A 204 22.55 -10.34 6.05
CA GLU A 204 22.04 -9.69 7.26
C GLU A 204 22.26 -8.17 7.17
N LEU A 205 21.20 -7.40 7.33
CA LEU A 205 21.24 -5.95 7.32
C LEU A 205 20.83 -5.42 8.70
N CYS A 206 21.60 -4.47 9.22
CA CYS A 206 21.30 -3.79 10.47
C CYS A 206 20.75 -2.40 10.19
N LYS A 207 19.80 -1.94 11.00
CA LYS A 207 19.26 -0.59 10.90
C LYS A 207 20.36 0.43 11.19
N VAL A 208 20.58 1.36 10.27
CA VAL A 208 21.43 2.52 10.52
C VAL A 208 20.69 3.37 11.54
N GLY A 209 21.24 3.47 12.75
CA GLY A 209 20.63 4.30 13.79
C GLY A 209 20.39 5.72 13.26
N SER A 210 19.22 6.28 13.54
CA SER A 210 19.00 7.72 13.49
C SER A 210 19.94 8.36 14.51
N SER A 211 21.21 8.50 14.15
CA SER A 211 22.16 9.29 14.91
C SER A 211 21.61 10.70 14.96
N ASP A 212 21.30 11.14 16.18
CA ASP A 212 20.91 12.50 16.55
C ASP A 212 21.60 13.54 15.65
N ILE A 213 20.79 14.31 14.91
CA ILE A 213 21.14 15.66 14.46
C ILE A 213 20.49 16.64 15.42
#